data_AF-A0A822IVR8-F1
#
_entry.id   AF-A0A822IVR8-F1
#
_cell.length_a   1.000
_cell.length_b   1.000
_cell.length_c   1.000
_cell.angle_alpha   90.00
_cell.angle_beta   90.00
_cell.angle_gamma   90.00
#
_symmetry.space_group_name_H-M   'P 1'
#
loop_
_entity.id
_entity.type
_entity.pdbx_description
1 polymer ?
#
loop_
_entity_poly.entity_id
_entity_poly.type
_entity_poly.pdbx_seq_one_letter_code
_entity_poly.pdbx_strand_id
1 'polypeptide(L)'
;MDIEEKILMLIQSRKSGILQNELWKTGKIDSSKCSRIVMKLEKDGLITREQDSSKGTKTYLIKPVIKKENKAKNFNLLLIKDLFSPCTGCSLECIPENCLNLSEWVYKLQNE
;
A
#
# COMPACT_ATOMS: atom_id res chain seq x y z
N MET A 1 9.04 17.39 6.63
CA MET A 1 8.96 16.40 5.54
C MET A 1 10.13 16.61 4.61
N ASP A 2 11.03 15.65 4.60
CA ASP A 2 12.27 15.69 3.82
C ASP A 2 11.94 15.66 2.31
N ILE A 3 12.88 16.16 1.49
CA ILE A 3 12.69 16.19 0.04
C ILE A 3 12.68 14.79 -0.56
N GLU A 4 13.40 13.84 0.03
CA GLU A 4 13.38 12.44 -0.36
C GLU A 4 12.00 11.82 -0.11
N GLU A 5 11.41 12.06 1.06
CA GLU A 5 10.05 11.62 1.40
C GLU A 5 9.01 12.18 0.42
N LYS A 6 9.11 13.47 0.09
CA LYS A 6 8.23 14.12 -0.91
C LYS A 6 8.29 13.43 -2.27
N ILE A 7 9.49 13.11 -2.73
CA ILE A 7 9.70 12.45 -4.02
C ILE A 7 9.19 11.00 -3.98
N LEU A 8 9.43 10.28 -2.88
CA LEU A 8 8.91 8.93 -2.71
C LEU A 8 7.38 8.91 -2.72
N MET A 9 6.72 9.81 -2.00
CA MET A 9 5.26 9.93 -2.01
C MET A 9 4.71 10.24 -3.40
N LEU A 10 5.38 11.11 -4.15
CA LEU A 10 5.00 11.44 -5.53
C LEU A 10 5.12 10.23 -6.48
N ILE A 11 6.15 9.40 -6.31
CA ILE A 11 6.30 8.15 -7.07
C ILE A 11 5.21 7.16 -6.66
N GLN A 12 4.95 7.00 -5.36
CA GLN A 12 3.93 6.07 -4.83
C GLN A 12 2.51 6.45 -5.23
N SER A 13 2.20 7.74 -5.42
CA SER A 13 0.89 8.18 -5.90
C SER A 13 0.63 7.82 -7.37
N ARG A 14 1.67 7.43 -8.13
CA ARG A 14 1.58 7.06 -9.55
C ARG A 14 1.90 5.57 -9.74
N LYS A 15 0.87 4.72 -9.61
CA LYS A 15 0.99 3.26 -9.73
C LYS A 15 1.58 2.79 -11.08
N SER A 16 1.31 3.50 -12.17
CA SER A 16 1.87 3.21 -13.49
C SER A 16 3.33 3.64 -13.66
N GLY A 17 3.89 4.35 -12.67
CA GLY A 17 5.21 4.96 -12.71
C GLY A 17 5.22 6.37 -13.29
N ILE A 18 6.39 6.99 -13.25
CA ILE A 18 6.66 8.33 -13.77
C ILE A 18 8.05 8.35 -14.43
N LEU A 19 8.18 9.02 -15.57
CA LEU A 19 9.48 9.16 -16.22
C LEU A 19 10.37 10.09 -15.39
N GLN A 20 11.66 9.77 -15.28
CA GLN A 20 12.61 10.56 -14.49
C GLN A 20 12.71 12.01 -14.97
N ASN A 21 12.61 12.25 -16.29
CA ASN A 21 12.58 13.59 -16.88
C ASN A 21 11.30 14.41 -16.58
N GLU A 22 10.22 13.74 -16.18
CA GLU A 22 8.98 14.35 -15.70
C GLU A 22 8.98 14.48 -14.18
N LEU A 23 9.64 13.56 -13.48
CA LEU A 23 9.70 13.51 -12.02
C LEU A 23 10.35 14.76 -11.44
N TRP A 24 11.50 15.21 -11.98
CA TRP A 24 12.17 16.41 -11.46
C TRP A 24 11.34 17.69 -11.69
N LYS A 25 10.62 17.77 -12.81
CA LYS A 25 9.69 18.87 -13.11
C LYS A 25 8.52 18.89 -12.15
N THR A 26 7.90 17.72 -11.94
CA THR A 26 6.73 17.57 -11.06
C THR A 26 7.11 17.78 -9.60
N GLY A 27 8.27 17.27 -9.19
CA GLY A 27 8.83 17.45 -7.85
C GLY A 27 9.42 18.84 -7.60
N LYS A 28 9.52 19.69 -8.64
CA LYS A 28 10.14 21.02 -8.59
C LYS A 28 11.55 21.00 -7.97
N ILE A 29 12.36 20.05 -8.43
CA ILE A 29 13.75 19.88 -8.00
C ILE A 29 14.70 19.83 -9.20
N ASP A 30 15.99 20.07 -8.94
CA ASP A 30 17.02 19.94 -9.96
C ASP A 30 17.14 18.49 -10.44
N SER A 31 17.44 18.31 -11.72
CA SER A 31 17.62 16.99 -12.36
C SER A 31 18.73 16.17 -11.68
N SER A 32 19.84 16.81 -11.32
CA SER A 32 20.95 16.18 -10.60
C SER A 32 20.54 15.69 -9.21
N LYS A 33 19.74 16.50 -8.49
CA LYS A 33 19.22 16.14 -7.17
C LYS A 33 18.21 14.99 -7.28
N CYS A 34 17.31 15.07 -8.25
CA CYS A 34 16.37 13.99 -8.58
C CYS A 34 17.09 12.67 -8.84
N SER A 35 18.14 12.68 -9.67
CA SER A 35 18.89 11.46 -9.99
C SER A 35 19.56 10.84 -8.75
N ARG A 36 20.10 11.64 -7.83
CA ARG A 36 20.69 11.14 -6.58
C ARG A 36 19.64 10.50 -5.67
N ILE A 37 18.48 11.16 -5.50
CA ILE A 37 17.36 10.66 -4.69
C ILE A 37 16.85 9.34 -5.26
N VAL A 38 16.62 9.29 -6.58
CA VAL A 38 16.13 8.07 -7.25
C VAL A 38 17.14 6.92 -7.08
N MET A 39 18.43 7.17 -7.23
CA MET A 39 19.46 6.13 -7.03
C MET A 39 19.47 5.61 -5.59
N LYS A 40 19.28 6.48 -4.59
CA LYS A 40 19.18 6.10 -3.19
C LYS A 40 17.91 5.27 -2.92
N LEU A 41 16.75 5.74 -3.37
CA LEU A 41 15.47 5.04 -3.21
C LEU A 41 15.46 3.66 -3.88
N GLU A 42 16.14 3.51 -5.02
CA GLU A 42 16.29 2.22 -5.67
C GLU A 42 17.22 1.29 -4.88
N LYS A 43 18.36 1.81 -4.37
CA LYS A 43 19.26 1.06 -3.49
C LYS A 43 18.55 0.58 -2.22
N ASP A 44 17.65 1.38 -1.69
CA ASP A 44 16.83 1.05 -0.52
C ASP A 44 15.65 0.11 -0.85
N GLY A 45 15.48 -0.28 -2.12
CA GLY A 45 14.45 -1.21 -2.58
C GLY A 45 13.03 -0.64 -2.49
N LEU A 46 12.88 0.68 -2.51
CA LEU A 46 11.59 1.38 -2.41
C LEU A 46 10.97 1.67 -3.79
N ILE A 47 11.78 1.70 -4.83
CA ILE A 47 11.38 1.94 -6.23
C ILE A 47 12.16 1.02 -7.18
N THR A 48 11.66 0.86 -8.39
CA THR A 48 12.39 0.24 -9.51
C THR A 48 12.55 1.22 -10.67
N ARG A 49 13.63 1.04 -11.44
CA ARG A 49 13.87 1.77 -12.69
C ARG A 49 13.84 0.81 -13.87
N GLU A 50 13.06 1.15 -14.88
CA GLU A 50 13.04 0.46 -16.16
C GLU A 50 13.52 1.43 -17.24
N GLN A 51 14.41 0.98 -18.13
CA GLN A 51 14.89 1.84 -19.21
C GLN A 51 13.77 2.04 -20.25
N ASP A 52 13.36 3.30 -20.46
CA ASP A 52 12.44 3.68 -21.51
C ASP A 52 13.22 4.38 -22.63
N SER A 53 13.18 3.78 -23.83
CA SER A 53 13.82 4.33 -25.04
C SER A 53 12.79 4.78 -26.09
N SER A 54 11.52 4.85 -25.70
CA SER A 54 10.36 5.00 -26.59
C SER A 54 10.28 6.35 -27.29
N LYS A 55 10.97 7.37 -26.77
CA LYS A 55 10.96 8.76 -27.30
C LYS A 55 12.36 9.29 -27.66
N GLY A 56 13.28 8.43 -28.10
CA GLY A 56 14.60 8.83 -28.63
C GLY A 56 15.60 9.40 -27.60
N THR A 57 15.15 9.70 -26.37
CA THR A 57 16.01 10.06 -25.24
C THR A 57 16.05 8.87 -24.28
N LYS A 58 17.26 8.42 -23.89
CA LYS A 58 17.41 7.40 -22.84
C LYS A 58 16.92 7.99 -21.52
N THR A 59 15.76 7.56 -21.05
CA THR A 59 15.20 7.95 -19.76
C THR A 59 14.79 6.71 -18.98
N TYR A 60 14.51 6.86 -17.70
CA TYR A 60 14.05 5.76 -16.86
C TYR A 60 12.59 5.99 -16.48
N LEU A 61 11.78 4.95 -16.62
CA LEU A 61 10.47 4.85 -16.00
C LEU A 61 10.67 4.39 -14.55
N ILE A 62 10.26 5.23 -13.61
CA ILE A 62 10.39 4.97 -12.18
C ILE A 62 9.05 4.46 -11.67
N LYS A 63 9.04 3.26 -11.08
CA LYS A 63 7.84 2.66 -10.49
C LYS A 63 8.02 2.47 -8.99
N PRO A 64 6.96 2.65 -8.18
CA PRO A 64 7.03 2.32 -6.77
C PRO A 64 7.14 0.81 -6.59
N VAL A 65 8.01 0.36 -5.68
CA VAL A 65 7.94 -1.01 -5.17
C VAL A 65 6.78 -1.05 -4.20
N ILE A 66 5.65 -1.57 -4.68
CA ILE A 66 4.51 -1.86 -3.82
C ILE A 66 4.90 -3.11 -3.03
N LYS A 67 5.59 -2.91 -1.90
CA LYS A 67 5.56 -3.92 -0.84
C LYS A 67 4.09 -4.07 -0.52
N LYS A 68 3.49 -5.23 -0.86
CA LYS A 68 2.22 -5.61 -0.27
C LYS A 68 2.50 -5.56 1.22
N GLU A 69 2.12 -4.47 1.86
CA GLU A 69 2.05 -4.44 3.30
C GLU A 69 1.10 -5.60 3.61
N ASN A 70 1.66 -6.71 4.06
CA ASN A 70 0.96 -7.60 4.98
C ASN A 70 0.78 -6.82 6.29
N LYS A 71 0.24 -5.59 6.22
CA LYS A 71 -0.45 -5.00 7.36
C LYS A 71 -1.48 -6.05 7.67
N ALA A 72 -1.30 -6.71 8.81
CA ALA A 72 -2.31 -7.59 9.35
C ALA A 72 -3.62 -6.83 9.21
N LYS A 73 -4.54 -7.39 8.43
CA LYS A 73 -5.85 -6.76 8.26
C LYS A 73 -6.40 -6.57 9.68
N ASN A 74 -6.84 -5.36 9.99
CA ASN A 74 -7.43 -5.11 11.30
C ASN A 74 -8.77 -5.84 11.33
N PHE A 75 -8.82 -6.94 12.09
CA PHE A 75 -10.00 -7.77 12.25
C PHE A 75 -10.70 -7.54 13.60
N ASN A 76 -10.42 -6.42 14.28
CA ASN A 76 -11.03 -6.13 15.58
C ASN A 76 -12.57 -6.15 15.53
N LEU A 77 -13.18 -5.76 14.40
CA LEU A 77 -14.64 -5.84 14.21
C LEU A 77 -15.19 -7.26 14.13
N LEU A 78 -14.32 -8.26 13.94
CA LEU A 78 -14.67 -9.67 13.87
C LEU A 78 -14.25 -10.41 15.15
N LEU A 79 -13.80 -9.70 16.18
CA LEU A 79 -13.29 -10.27 17.44
C LEU A 79 -14.07 -9.71 18.64
N ILE A 80 -14.37 -10.59 19.60
CA ILE A 80 -14.72 -10.24 20.98
C ILE A 80 -13.68 -10.90 21.86
N LYS A 81 -12.88 -10.12 22.58
CA LYS A 81 -11.65 -10.62 23.24
C LYS A 81 -10.80 -11.39 22.22
N ASP A 82 -10.58 -12.68 22.45
CA ASP A 82 -9.85 -13.58 21.55
C ASP A 82 -10.77 -14.48 20.70
N LEU A 83 -12.08 -14.23 20.69
CA LEU A 83 -13.08 -15.04 20.00
C LEU A 83 -13.50 -14.41 18.66
N PHE A 84 -13.20 -15.12 17.57
CA PHE A 84 -13.59 -14.71 16.22
C PHE A 84 -15.09 -14.92 15.96
N SER A 85 -15.69 -14.05 15.16
CA SER A 85 -17.11 -14.13 14.81
C SER A 85 -17.42 -15.47 14.11
N PRO A 86 -18.39 -16.26 14.60
CA PRO A 86 -18.66 -17.61 14.10
C PRO A 86 -19.24 -17.62 12.69
N CYS A 87 -19.80 -16.50 12.22
CA CYS A 87 -20.30 -16.37 10.85
C CYS A 87 -19.19 -16.11 9.82
N THR A 88 -18.01 -15.68 10.25
CA THR A 88 -16.90 -15.40 9.33
C THR A 88 -16.23 -16.70 8.93
N GLY A 89 -16.67 -17.29 7.82
CA GLY A 89 -16.20 -18.60 7.35
C GLY A 89 -17.07 -19.77 7.80
N CYS A 90 -18.32 -19.51 8.18
CA CYS A 90 -19.27 -20.58 8.52
C CYS A 90 -19.50 -21.51 7.33
N SER A 91 -19.31 -22.82 7.54
CA SER A 91 -19.56 -23.85 6.53
C SER A 91 -21.03 -24.23 6.38
N LEU A 92 -21.90 -23.68 7.22
CA LEU A 92 -23.33 -24.00 7.28
C LEU A 92 -24.19 -23.07 6.40
N GLU A 93 -23.55 -22.24 5.55
CA GLU A 93 -24.23 -21.21 4.72
C GLU A 93 -25.28 -20.40 5.51
N CYS A 94 -24.98 -20.11 6.78
CA CYS A 94 -25.93 -19.47 7.66
C CYS A 94 -26.19 -18.02 7.26
N ILE A 95 -27.42 -17.55 7.47
CA ILE A 95 -27.76 -16.12 7.39
C ILE A 95 -27.42 -15.50 8.76
N PRO A 96 -26.51 -14.51 8.85
CA PRO A 96 -26.07 -13.94 10.12
C PRO A 96 -27.22 -13.45 11.01
N GLU A 97 -28.25 -12.85 10.41
CA GLU A 97 -29.45 -12.35 11.10
C GLU A 97 -30.17 -13.43 11.92
N ASN A 98 -30.09 -14.70 11.50
CA ASN A 98 -30.78 -15.82 12.13
C ASN A 98 -29.81 -16.81 12.80
N CYS A 99 -28.53 -16.46 12.95
CA CYS A 99 -27.52 -17.38 13.46
C CYS A 99 -27.48 -17.37 15.00
N LEU A 100 -27.82 -18.51 15.61
CA LEU A 100 -27.77 -18.68 17.07
C LEU A 100 -26.35 -18.49 17.62
N ASN A 101 -25.34 -19.09 16.98
CA ASN A 101 -23.94 -18.93 17.40
C ASN A 101 -23.49 -17.48 17.36
N LEU A 102 -23.92 -16.72 16.34
CA LEU A 102 -23.62 -15.29 16.27
C LEU A 102 -24.34 -14.52 17.38
N SER A 103 -25.59 -14.88 17.68
CA SER A 103 -26.36 -14.25 18.76
C SER A 103 -25.66 -14.44 20.11
N GLU A 104 -25.24 -15.66 20.44
CA GLU A 104 -24.47 -15.94 21.66
C GLU A 104 -23.13 -15.19 21.70
N TRP A 105 -22.45 -15.10 20.55
CA TRP A 105 -21.24 -14.32 20.41
C TRP A 105 -21.50 -12.84 20.72
N VAL A 106 -22.54 -12.22 20.12
CA VAL A 106 -22.93 -10.82 20.39
C VAL A 106 -23.31 -10.59 21.85
N TYR A 107 -23.99 -11.53 22.52
CA TYR A 107 -24.31 -11.40 23.95
C TYR A 107 -23.06 -11.24 24.83
N LYS A 108 -21.89 -11.73 24.40
CA LYS A 108 -20.64 -11.55 25.13
C LYS A 108 -20.11 -10.11 25.06
N LEU A 109 -20.57 -9.26 24.13
CA LEU A 109 -20.27 -7.82 24.09
C LEU A 109 -20.95 -7.05 25.22
N GLN A 110 -22.13 -7.48 25.66
CA GLN A 110 -22.91 -6.75 26.68
C GLN A 110 -22.38 -6.99 28.11
N ASN A 111 -21.52 -7.99 28.30
CA ASN A 111 -20.92 -8.34 29.58
C ASN A 111 -19.41 -7.96 29.63
N GLU A 112 -19.03 -6.97 28.83
CA GLU A 112 -17.74 -6.24 28.92
C GLU A 112 -17.93 -4.90 29.62
#